data_AF-G3RX46-F1
#
_entry.id   AF-G3RX46-F1
#
_cell.length_a   1.000
_cell.length_b   1.000
_cell.length_c   1.000
_cell.angle_alpha   90.00
_cell.angle_beta   90.00
_cell.angle_gamma   90.00
#
_symmetry.space_group_name_H-M   'P 1'
#
loop_
_entity.id
_entity.type
_entity.pdbx_description
1 polymer ?
#
loop_
_entity_poly.entity_id
_entity_poly.type
_entity_poly.pdbx_seq_one_letter_code
_entity_poly.pdbx_strand_id
1 'polypeptide(L)'
;MGDKPPGFRGSRDWIGCVEASLCLAHFGGPQGRLCHVPRGVGLHGELERLYSHFAGGGGPVMVGGDADARSKALLGVCVGSGTEAYVLVLDPHYWGTPKSPSELQAAGWVGWQEVSAAFDPNSFYNLCLTSLSSQQQQCTLD
;
A
#
# COMPACT_ATOMS: atom_id res chain seq x y z
N MET A 1 -2.80 -3.45 -22.46
CA MET A 1 -3.75 -3.90 -21.42
C MET A 1 -5.18 -3.53 -21.77
N GLY A 2 -5.45 -2.34 -22.32
CA GLY A 2 -6.79 -1.96 -22.80
C GLY A 2 -7.70 -1.39 -21.71
N ASP A 3 -7.14 -1.13 -20.54
CA ASP A 3 -7.76 -0.56 -19.35
C ASP A 3 -7.98 0.96 -19.41
N LYS A 4 -7.25 1.67 -20.29
CA LYS A 4 -7.31 3.12 -20.46
C LYS A 4 -7.46 3.54 -21.93
N PRO A 5 -8.09 4.70 -22.21
CA PRO A 5 -8.30 5.18 -23.58
C PRO A 5 -7.00 5.61 -24.28
N PRO A 6 -7.01 5.72 -25.62
CA PRO A 6 -5.93 6.38 -26.36
C PRO A 6 -5.68 7.79 -25.83
N GLY A 7 -4.41 8.16 -25.62
CA GLY A 7 -4.03 9.46 -25.05
C GLY A 7 -3.78 9.45 -23.54
N PHE A 8 -4.09 8.35 -22.83
CA PHE A 8 -3.71 8.19 -21.42
C PHE A 8 -2.18 8.26 -21.21
N ARG A 9 -1.41 7.72 -22.17
CA ARG A 9 0.05 7.87 -22.16
C ARG A 9 0.44 9.34 -22.33
N GLY A 10 1.09 9.89 -21.31
CA GLY A 10 1.51 11.29 -21.27
C GLY A 10 0.48 12.24 -20.64
N SER A 11 -0.67 11.74 -20.20
CA SER A 11 -1.61 12.53 -19.39
C SER A 11 -1.08 12.75 -17.97
N ARG A 12 -1.84 13.51 -17.17
CA ARG A 12 -1.60 13.71 -15.73
C ARG A 12 -2.66 13.02 -14.87
N ASP A 13 -3.35 12.04 -15.45
CA ASP A 13 -4.35 11.27 -14.74
C ASP A 13 -3.68 10.39 -13.68
N TRP A 14 -4.32 10.29 -12.53
CA TRP A 14 -3.88 9.42 -11.46
C TRP A 14 -4.30 7.97 -11.71
N ILE A 15 -3.61 7.05 -11.05
CA ILE A 15 -3.93 5.61 -11.05
C ILE A 15 -4.11 5.13 -9.61
N GLY A 16 -4.91 4.07 -9.43
CA GLY A 16 -5.16 3.47 -8.13
C GLY A 16 -4.61 2.05 -8.02
N CYS A 17 -5.08 1.35 -6.99
CA CYS A 17 -4.69 -0.04 -6.71
C CYS A 17 -5.07 -1.01 -7.84
N VAL A 18 -6.19 -0.76 -8.53
CA VAL A 18 -6.64 -1.61 -9.64
C VAL A 18 -5.62 -1.54 -10.78
N GLU A 19 -5.30 -0.34 -11.27
CA GLU A 19 -4.30 -0.16 -12.31
C GLU A 19 -2.91 -0.65 -11.88
N ALA A 20 -2.53 -0.43 -10.62
CA ALA A 20 -1.28 -0.94 -10.09
C ALA A 20 -1.21 -2.47 -10.18
N SER A 21 -2.27 -3.19 -9.81
CA SER A 21 -2.32 -4.65 -9.91
C SER A 21 -2.23 -5.15 -11.37
N LEU A 22 -2.85 -4.44 -12.31
CA LEU A 22 -2.76 -4.74 -13.75
C LEU A 22 -1.32 -4.54 -14.27
N CYS A 23 -0.69 -3.43 -13.90
CA CYS A 23 0.71 -3.16 -14.23
C CYS A 23 1.65 -4.22 -13.67
N LEU A 24 1.49 -4.59 -12.39
CA LEU A 24 2.28 -5.64 -11.76
C LEU A 24 2.19 -6.97 -12.54
N ALA A 25 0.99 -7.39 -12.91
CA ALA A 25 0.79 -8.59 -13.71
C ALA A 25 1.42 -8.46 -15.12
N HIS A 26 1.22 -7.33 -15.79
CA HIS A 26 1.73 -7.10 -17.14
C HIS A 26 3.25 -7.07 -17.24
N PHE A 27 3.92 -6.51 -16.23
CA PHE A 27 5.38 -6.39 -16.17
C PHE A 27 6.07 -7.59 -15.49
N GLY A 28 5.33 -8.64 -15.13
CA GLY A 28 5.90 -9.82 -14.45
C GLY A 28 6.41 -9.54 -13.03
N GLY A 29 5.84 -8.54 -12.36
CA GLY A 29 6.16 -8.20 -10.99
C GLY A 29 5.51 -9.14 -9.95
N PRO A 30 5.54 -8.76 -8.67
CA PRO A 30 4.84 -9.47 -7.61
C PRO A 30 3.34 -9.61 -7.89
N GLN A 31 2.71 -10.66 -7.38
CA GLN A 31 1.25 -10.80 -7.44
C GLN A 31 0.59 -9.73 -6.57
N GLY A 32 -0.24 -8.87 -7.18
CA GLY A 32 -1.05 -7.88 -6.47
C GLY A 32 -2.47 -8.39 -6.21
N ARG A 33 -2.83 -8.61 -4.94
CA ARG A 33 -4.19 -8.98 -4.52
C ARG A 33 -4.95 -7.77 -4.02
N LEU A 34 -6.09 -7.49 -4.62
CA LEU A 34 -6.95 -6.36 -4.22
C LEU A 34 -7.75 -6.68 -2.95
N CYS A 35 -7.94 -5.68 -2.10
CA CYS A 35 -8.81 -5.70 -0.94
C CYS A 35 -9.49 -4.33 -0.82
N HIS A 36 -10.82 -4.33 -0.73
CA HIS A 36 -11.60 -3.12 -0.54
C HIS A 36 -11.96 -2.96 0.94
N VAL A 37 -11.73 -1.77 1.47
CA VAL A 37 -12.05 -1.37 2.83
C VAL A 37 -13.12 -0.28 2.76
N PRO A 38 -14.34 -0.54 3.27
CA PRO A 38 -15.43 0.43 3.19
C PRO A 38 -15.22 1.62 4.14
N ARG A 39 -16.00 2.68 3.93
CA ARG A 39 -16.03 3.86 4.79
C ARG A 39 -16.41 3.50 6.23
N GLY A 40 -15.90 4.25 7.20
CA GLY A 40 -16.28 4.21 8.62
C GLY A 40 -15.58 3.13 9.45
N VAL A 41 -15.17 1.99 8.86
CA VAL A 41 -14.52 0.90 9.62
C VAL A 41 -13.01 1.08 9.75
N GLY A 42 -12.41 1.96 8.93
CA GLY A 42 -10.96 2.13 8.84
C GLY A 42 -10.26 0.80 8.54
N LEU A 43 -9.01 0.65 8.97
CA LEU A 43 -8.24 -0.58 8.75
C LEU A 43 -8.50 -1.69 9.78
N HIS A 44 -9.30 -1.42 10.82
CA HIS A 44 -9.44 -2.32 11.97
C HIS A 44 -9.90 -3.73 11.59
N GLY A 45 -10.84 -3.85 10.65
CA GLY A 45 -11.33 -5.14 10.15
C GLY A 45 -10.30 -5.94 9.33
N GLU A 46 -9.23 -5.29 8.84
CA GLU A 46 -8.19 -5.92 8.01
C GLU A 46 -6.85 -6.07 8.74
N LEU A 47 -6.75 -5.71 10.03
CA LEU A 47 -5.48 -5.78 10.78
C LEU A 47 -4.91 -7.18 10.85
N GLU A 48 -5.73 -8.18 11.19
CA GLU A 48 -5.32 -9.59 11.24
C GLU A 48 -4.85 -10.10 9.88
N ARG A 49 -5.51 -9.64 8.81
CA ARG A 49 -5.12 -9.98 7.44
C ARG A 49 -3.78 -9.36 7.06
N LEU A 50 -3.55 -8.09 7.42
CA LEU A 50 -2.28 -7.42 7.19
C LEU A 50 -1.17 -8.06 8.02
N TYR A 51 -1.45 -8.44 9.26
CA TYR A 51 -0.50 -9.16 10.10
C TYR A 51 -0.10 -10.48 9.45
N SER A 52 -1.08 -11.29 9.04
CA SER A 52 -0.86 -12.56 8.35
C SER A 52 -0.11 -12.38 7.02
N HIS A 53 -0.42 -11.31 6.28
CA HIS A 53 0.26 -10.96 5.03
C HIS A 53 1.75 -10.73 5.25
N PHE A 54 2.12 -9.83 6.16
CA PHE A 54 3.53 -9.54 6.44
C PHE A 54 4.25 -10.72 7.10
N ALA A 55 3.59 -11.43 8.04
CA ALA A 55 4.14 -12.62 8.69
C ALA A 55 4.40 -13.76 7.68
N GLY A 56 3.58 -13.86 6.63
CA GLY A 56 3.73 -14.82 5.54
C GLY A 56 4.75 -14.44 4.47
N GLY A 57 5.58 -13.40 4.69
CA GLY A 57 6.55 -12.91 3.71
C GLY A 57 5.95 -12.06 2.60
N GLY A 58 4.75 -11.50 2.83
CA GLY A 58 4.14 -10.52 1.94
C GLY A 58 4.97 -9.24 1.86
N GLY A 59 4.99 -8.63 0.68
CA GLY A 59 5.69 -7.38 0.40
C GLY A 59 4.86 -6.14 0.77
N PRO A 60 5.31 -4.95 0.34
CA PRO A 60 4.60 -3.69 0.56
C PRO A 60 3.14 -3.73 0.09
N VAL A 61 2.25 -3.08 0.83
CA VAL A 61 0.83 -2.96 0.47
C VAL A 61 0.58 -1.55 -0.02
N MET A 62 0.25 -1.37 -1.30
CA MET A 62 -0.20 -0.06 -1.79
C MET A 62 -1.60 0.23 -1.25
N VAL A 63 -1.83 1.47 -0.85
CA VAL A 63 -3.12 1.98 -0.39
C VAL A 63 -3.51 3.15 -1.30
N GLY A 64 -4.72 3.08 -1.86
CA GLY A 64 -5.36 4.21 -2.54
C GLY A 64 -6.64 4.57 -1.82
N GLY A 65 -6.73 5.82 -1.35
CA GLY A 65 -7.97 6.39 -0.81
C GLY A 65 -8.70 7.22 -1.87
N ASP A 66 -10.02 7.36 -1.67
CA ASP A 66 -10.89 8.17 -2.51
C ASP A 66 -10.85 9.65 -2.10
N ALA A 67 -11.25 9.94 -0.87
CA ALA A 67 -11.46 11.31 -0.40
C ALA A 67 -10.16 12.02 0.03
N ASP A 68 -9.14 11.26 0.47
CA ASP A 68 -7.89 11.85 0.96
C ASP A 68 -6.91 12.21 -0.18
N ALA A 69 -7.18 11.76 -1.41
CA ALA A 69 -6.33 11.94 -2.59
C ALA A 69 -4.86 11.59 -2.33
N ARG A 70 -4.60 10.65 -1.40
CA ARG A 70 -3.25 10.32 -0.93
C ARG A 70 -2.98 8.83 -1.08
N SER A 71 -2.14 8.49 -2.05
CA SER A 71 -1.55 7.16 -2.09
C SER A 71 -0.50 7.01 -0.98
N LYS A 72 -0.39 5.80 -0.42
CA LYS A 72 0.64 5.45 0.57
C LYS A 72 0.99 3.98 0.46
N ALA A 73 2.15 3.57 0.95
CA ALA A 73 2.51 2.16 1.09
C ALA A 73 2.55 1.78 2.57
N LEU A 74 1.95 0.65 2.92
CA LEU A 74 2.14 0.01 4.22
C LEU A 74 3.31 -0.96 4.13
N LEU A 75 4.22 -0.86 5.08
CA LEU A 75 5.41 -1.69 5.21
C LEU A 75 5.35 -2.65 6.41
N GLY A 76 4.34 -2.50 7.26
CA GLY A 76 4.16 -3.32 8.45
C GLY A 76 2.93 -2.90 9.24
N VAL A 77 2.52 -3.77 10.16
CA VAL A 77 1.47 -3.53 11.14
C VAL A 77 1.96 -3.96 12.52
N CYS A 78 1.58 -3.21 13.54
CA CYS A 78 1.83 -3.53 14.94
C CYS A 78 0.50 -3.44 15.68
N VAL A 79 0.09 -4.55 16.30
CA VAL A 79 -1.17 -4.65 17.05
C VAL A 79 -0.82 -4.77 18.52
N GLY A 80 -1.27 -3.80 19.32
CA GLY A 80 -1.07 -3.80 20.77
C GLY A 80 -2.03 -4.77 21.48
N SER A 81 -1.84 -4.96 22.79
CA SER A 81 -2.73 -5.78 23.62
C SER A 81 -4.12 -5.15 23.88
N GLY A 82 -4.31 -3.89 23.50
CA GLY A 82 -5.55 -3.15 23.62
C GLY A 82 -6.23 -2.92 22.27
N THR A 83 -6.85 -1.76 22.09
CA THR A 83 -7.45 -1.33 20.82
C THR A 83 -6.48 -0.58 19.91
N GLU A 84 -5.24 -0.37 20.38
CA GLU A 84 -4.23 0.40 19.67
C GLU A 84 -3.59 -0.44 18.56
N ALA A 85 -3.63 0.09 17.35
CA ALA A 85 -2.98 -0.49 16.19
C ALA A 85 -2.22 0.58 15.42
N TYR A 86 -1.01 0.23 14.98
CA TYR A 86 -0.13 1.09 14.23
C TYR A 86 0.22 0.45 12.89
N VAL A 87 0.43 1.29 11.89
CA VAL A 87 0.93 0.88 10.57
C VAL A 87 2.21 1.66 10.26
N LEU A 88 3.18 0.98 9.64
CA LEU A 88 4.39 1.62 9.14
C LEU A 88 4.08 2.16 7.74
N VAL A 89 3.98 3.48 7.62
CA VAL A 89 3.60 4.17 6.38
C VAL A 89 4.85 4.68 5.68
N LEU A 90 4.90 4.50 4.36
CA LEU A 90 5.79 5.19 3.42
C LEU A 90 4.94 6.12 2.55
N ASP A 91 5.19 7.42 2.68
CA ASP A 91 4.48 8.48 1.95
C ASP A 91 5.27 8.86 0.67
N PRO A 92 4.69 8.66 -0.54
CA PRO A 92 5.36 8.93 -1.81
C PRO A 92 5.32 10.41 -2.24
N HIS A 93 4.74 11.31 -1.46
CA HIS A 93 4.59 12.73 -1.84
C HIS A 93 5.85 13.58 -1.53
N TYR A 94 6.93 12.97 -1.04
CA TYR A 94 8.19 13.68 -0.85
C TYR A 94 8.70 14.24 -2.18
N TRP A 95 9.03 15.54 -2.19
CA TRP A 95 9.65 16.21 -3.31
C TRP A 95 11.06 16.67 -2.94
N GLY A 96 12.07 16.10 -3.60
CA GLY A 96 13.47 16.44 -3.38
C GLY A 96 14.40 15.24 -3.54
N THR A 97 15.63 15.38 -3.07
CA THR A 97 16.59 14.27 -2.98
C THR A 97 16.93 14.08 -1.50
N PRO A 98 16.52 12.96 -0.88
CA PRO A 98 16.79 12.74 0.54
C PRO A 98 18.29 12.49 0.74
N LYS A 99 18.88 13.11 1.77
CA LYS A 99 20.30 12.93 2.10
C LYS A 99 20.54 11.63 2.87
N SER A 100 19.53 11.17 3.61
CA SER A 100 19.59 9.93 4.39
C SER A 100 18.19 9.41 4.72
N PRO A 101 18.04 8.12 5.07
CA PRO A 101 16.78 7.58 5.61
C PRO A 101 16.32 8.31 6.89
N SER A 102 17.25 8.76 7.74
CA SER A 102 16.94 9.47 8.98
C SER A 102 16.27 10.82 8.74
N GLU A 103 16.60 11.50 7.64
CA GLU A 103 15.90 12.73 7.23
C GLU A 103 14.43 12.45 6.90
N LEU A 104 14.16 11.38 6.15
CA LEU A 104 12.80 10.97 5.80
C LEU A 104 11.99 10.55 7.04
N GLN A 105 12.62 9.84 7.97
CA GLN A 105 12.02 9.45 9.24
C GLN A 105 11.71 10.66 10.12
N ALA A 106 12.69 11.56 10.30
CA ALA A 106 12.52 12.76 11.13
C ALA A 106 11.44 13.71 10.59
N ALA A 107 11.26 13.75 9.27
CA ALA A 107 10.21 14.54 8.62
C ALA A 107 8.87 13.79 8.46
N GLY A 108 8.76 12.53 8.91
CA GLY A 108 7.52 11.76 8.90
C GLY A 108 7.12 11.12 7.56
N TRP A 109 8.02 11.12 6.56
CA TRP A 109 7.78 10.46 5.27
C TRP A 109 7.79 8.93 5.38
N VAL A 110 8.51 8.41 6.37
CA VAL A 110 8.49 6.99 6.73
C VAL A 110 8.36 6.89 8.24
N GLY A 111 7.30 6.26 8.73
CA GLY A 111 7.10 6.16 10.18
C GLY A 111 5.86 5.39 10.58
N TRP A 112 5.85 4.98 11.84
CA TRP A 112 4.68 4.38 12.46
C TRP A 112 3.62 5.44 12.70
N GLN A 113 2.40 5.16 12.26
CA GLN A 113 1.23 6.00 12.50
C GLN A 113 0.14 5.14 13.12
N GLU A 114 -0.60 5.71 14.06
CA GLU A 114 -1.82 5.06 14.56
C GLU A 114 -2.81 4.91 13.41
N VAL A 115 -3.51 3.78 13.33
CA VAL A 115 -4.45 3.48 12.25
C VAL A 115 -5.53 4.56 12.12
N SER A 116 -6.01 5.11 13.23
CA SER A 116 -7.00 6.20 13.26
C SER A 116 -6.48 7.50 12.63
N ALA A 117 -5.18 7.75 12.70
CA ALA A 117 -4.52 8.92 12.11
C ALA A 117 -4.17 8.71 10.62
N ALA A 118 -3.85 7.47 10.23
CA ALA A 118 -3.42 7.13 8.87
C ALA A 118 -4.59 6.95 7.87
N PHE A 119 -5.82 6.75 8.36
CA PHE A 119 -7.00 6.45 7.55
C PHE A 119 -8.20 7.32 7.95
N ASP A 120 -8.71 8.11 7.00
CA ASP A 120 -9.90 8.95 7.18
C ASP A 120 -11.16 8.07 7.23
N PRO A 121 -11.97 8.13 8.30
CA PRO A 121 -13.21 7.36 8.41
C PRO A 121 -14.25 7.72 7.34
N ASN A 122 -14.15 8.89 6.69
CA ASN A 122 -15.05 9.28 5.61
C ASN A 122 -14.60 8.77 4.23
N SER A 123 -13.39 8.23 4.13
CA SER A 123 -12.84 7.67 2.89
C SER A 123 -13.04 6.15 2.83
N PHE A 124 -13.14 5.60 1.62
CA PHE A 124 -12.91 4.17 1.42
C PHE A 124 -11.48 3.98 0.96
N TYR A 125 -10.95 2.79 1.17
CA TYR A 125 -9.60 2.44 0.77
C TYR A 125 -9.59 1.19 -0.08
N ASN A 126 -8.80 1.20 -1.15
CA ASN A 126 -8.38 -0.01 -1.81
C ASN A 126 -6.95 -0.30 -1.41
N LEU A 127 -6.68 -1.57 -1.11
CA LEU A 127 -5.36 -2.10 -0.81
C LEU A 127 -4.93 -3.01 -1.97
N CYS A 128 -3.67 -2.94 -2.38
CA CYS A 128 -3.04 -3.90 -3.26
C CYS A 128 -1.91 -4.60 -2.50
N LEU A 129 -2.19 -5.82 -2.03
CA LEU A 129 -1.29 -6.64 -1.24
C LEU A 129 -0.34 -7.36 -2.18
N THR A 130 0.97 -7.07 -2.09
CA THR A 130 1.97 -7.69 -2.97
C THR A 130 2.56 -8.96 -2.34
N SER A 131 2.66 -10.02 -3.12
CA SER A 131 3.32 -11.28 -2.71
C SER A 131 4.20 -11.79 -3.84
N LEU A 132 5.26 -12.52 -3.52
CA LEU A 132 6.10 -13.14 -4.54
C LEU A 132 5.22 -14.00 -5.46
N SER A 133 5.38 -13.84 -6.76
CA SER A 133 4.66 -14.68 -7.72
C SER A 133 5.17 -16.12 -7.62
N SER A 134 4.34 -17.11 -7.97
CA SER A 134 4.75 -18.53 -7.94
C SER A 134 6.00 -18.81 -8.78
N GLN A 135 6.20 -18.05 -9.87
CA GLN A 135 7.40 -18.14 -10.70
C GLN A 135 8.66 -17.57 -10.00
N GLN A 136 8.50 -16.54 -9.17
CA GLN A 136 9.61 -15.95 -8.40
C GLN A 136 9.95 -16.78 -7.15
N GLN A 137 8.95 -17.41 -6.50
CA GLN A 137 9.18 -18.31 -5.37
C GLN A 137 10.02 -19.53 -5.76
N GLN A 138 9.85 -20.05 -6.98
CA GLN A 138 10.62 -21.17 -7.49
C GLN A 138 12.10 -20.80 -7.69
N CYS A 139 12.39 -19.59 -8.16
CA CYS A 139 13.74 -19.13 -8.46
C CYS A 139 14.56 -18.75 -7.20
N THR A 140 13.91 -18.51 -6.05
CA THR A 140 14.58 -18.21 -4.77
C THR A 140 14.89 -19.45 -3.93
N LEU A 141 14.41 -20.63 -4.33
CA LEU A 141 14.62 -21.90 -3.64
C LEU A 141 15.72 -22.76 -4.29
N ASP A 142 16.26 -22.32 -5.43
CA ASP A 142 17.40 -22.90 -6.15
C ASP A 142 18.69 -22.11 -5.88
#